data_AF-A0A068VPY4-F1
#
_entry.id   AF-A0A068VPY4-F1
#
_cell.length_a   1.000
_cell.length_b   1.000
_cell.length_c   1.000
_cell.angle_alpha   90.00
_cell.angle_beta   90.00
_cell.angle_gamma   90.00
#
_symmetry.space_group_name_H-M   'P 1'
#
loop_
_entity.id
_entity.type
_entity.pdbx_description
1 polymer ?
#
loop_
_entity_poly.entity_id
_entity_poly.type
_entity_poly.pdbx_seq_one_letter_code
_entity_poly.pdbx_strand_id
1 'polypeptide(L)'
;ACVVVDDRLYVIGGQEGDFMAKPGSPIFKCSRRNEVVYGDVYMLDDDMNWKVLPPMPKPDSHIEFAWKIVNNSIIIVGGTTEKHPETKKMTLVGEVFQFQLDTLKWSVVGKLPYRVKTTLVGFWNGWLYFTSGQRDRGPDDPAPRKVIGEMWRTKLHL
;
A
#
# COMPACT_ATOMS: atom_id res chain seq x y z
N ALA A 1 3.93 -4.75 -1.10
CA ALA A 1 5.17 -4.02 -1.44
C ALA A 1 6.37 -4.91 -1.20
N CYS A 2 7.44 -4.77 -1.99
CA CYS A 2 8.72 -5.45 -1.76
C CYS A 2 9.80 -4.39 -1.57
N VAL A 3 10.44 -4.39 -0.40
CA VAL A 3 11.40 -3.35 0.02
C VAL A 3 12.70 -4.00 0.41
N VAL A 4 13.83 -3.54 -0.14
CA VAL A 4 15.16 -3.99 0.28
C VAL A 4 15.80 -2.94 1.17
N VAL A 5 16.22 -3.33 2.37
CA VAL A 5 16.97 -2.49 3.32
C VAL A 5 18.03 -3.35 3.99
N ASP A 6 19.27 -2.87 4.02
CA ASP A 6 20.40 -3.53 4.71
C ASP A 6 20.49 -5.05 4.40
N ASP A 7 20.49 -5.39 3.11
CA ASP A 7 20.54 -6.76 2.57
C ASP A 7 19.38 -7.69 2.99
N ARG A 8 18.29 -7.12 3.50
CA ARG A 8 17.06 -7.85 3.85
C ARG A 8 15.92 -7.47 2.91
N LEU A 9 15.10 -8.45 2.52
CA LEU A 9 13.90 -8.24 1.72
C LEU A 9 12.66 -8.28 2.60
N TYR A 10 11.93 -7.16 2.65
CA TYR A 10 10.65 -7.03 3.32
C TYR A 10 9.51 -7.18 2.30
N VAL A 11 8.56 -8.06 2.60
CA VAL A 11 7.31 -8.23 1.86
C VAL A 11 6.18 -7.76 2.76
N ILE A 12 5.48 -6.71 2.34
CA ILE A 12 4.50 -5.98 3.16
C ILE A 12 3.13 -5.97 2.48
N GLY A 13 2.12 -6.51 3.17
CA GLY A 13 0.73 -6.53 2.73
C GLY A 13 0.53 -7.27 1.40
N GLY A 14 -0.43 -6.80 0.61
CA GLY A 14 -0.75 -7.37 -0.70
C GLY A 14 -2.20 -7.83 -0.79
N GLN A 15 -2.58 -8.33 -1.96
CA GLN A 15 -3.92 -8.82 -2.24
C GLN A 15 -3.84 -10.16 -2.97
N GLU A 16 -4.69 -11.11 -2.57
CA GLU A 16 -4.87 -12.40 -3.24
C GLU A 16 -6.31 -12.53 -3.78
N GLY A 17 -6.46 -13.21 -4.90
CA GLY A 17 -7.76 -13.51 -5.51
C GLY A 17 -8.09 -12.59 -6.69
N ASP A 18 -9.13 -11.77 -6.54
CA ASP A 18 -9.68 -10.87 -7.58
C ASP A 18 -10.39 -11.60 -8.73
N PHE A 19 -9.68 -12.00 -9.77
CA PHE A 19 -10.26 -12.63 -10.95
C PHE A 19 -9.44 -13.85 -11.35
N MET A 20 -10.14 -14.95 -11.64
CA MET A 20 -9.53 -16.13 -12.24
C MET A 20 -10.07 -16.36 -13.65
N ALA A 21 -9.16 -16.65 -14.58
CA ALA A 21 -9.52 -17.07 -15.92
C ALA A 21 -10.44 -18.29 -15.87
N LYS A 22 -11.55 -18.26 -16.61
CA LYS A 22 -12.42 -19.43 -16.78
C LYS A 22 -11.71 -20.42 -17.72
N PRO A 23 -11.40 -21.64 -17.27
CA PRO A 23 -10.73 -22.63 -18.11
C PRO A 23 -11.50 -22.85 -19.41
N GLY A 24 -10.78 -22.83 -20.55
CA GLY A 24 -11.36 -23.06 -21.87
C GLY A 24 -12.29 -21.94 -22.38
N SER A 25 -12.34 -20.77 -21.75
CA SER A 25 -13.18 -19.68 -22.25
C SER A 25 -12.67 -19.19 -23.61
N PRO A 26 -13.48 -19.28 -24.70
CA PRO A 26 -13.04 -18.92 -26.05
C PRO A 26 -12.87 -17.40 -26.23
N ILE A 27 -13.28 -16.61 -25.24
CA ILE A 27 -13.25 -15.14 -25.26
C ILE A 27 -12.62 -14.58 -23.96
N PHE A 28 -11.73 -15.35 -23.33
CA PHE A 28 -10.90 -14.92 -22.21
C PHE A 28 -11.69 -14.35 -21.01
N LYS A 29 -12.86 -14.94 -20.70
CA LYS A 29 -13.67 -14.49 -19.55
C LYS A 29 -12.98 -14.86 -18.23
N CYS A 30 -13.08 -13.96 -17.27
CA CYS A 30 -12.73 -14.23 -15.87
C CYS A 30 -13.98 -14.37 -15.00
N SER A 31 -13.87 -15.11 -13.90
CA SER A 31 -14.81 -15.12 -12.79
C SER A 31 -14.18 -14.48 -11.57
N ARG A 32 -14.95 -13.65 -10.86
CA ARG A 32 -14.51 -13.06 -9.62
C ARG A 32 -14.32 -14.14 -8.55
N ARG A 33 -13.25 -14.04 -7.76
CA ARG A 33 -13.03 -14.85 -6.56
C ARG A 33 -13.14 -13.99 -5.32
N ASN A 34 -13.16 -14.64 -4.16
CA ASN A 34 -13.00 -13.90 -2.91
C ASN A 34 -11.65 -13.18 -2.93
N GLU A 35 -11.67 -11.89 -2.62
CA GLU A 35 -10.47 -11.06 -2.51
C GLU A 35 -10.11 -10.97 -1.04
N VAL A 36 -8.84 -11.23 -0.71
CA VAL A 36 -8.28 -11.04 0.62
C VAL A 36 -7.17 -9.99 0.52
N VAL A 37 -7.21 -8.99 1.41
CA VAL A 37 -6.15 -7.99 1.54
C VAL A 37 -5.38 -8.30 2.81
N TYR A 38 -4.06 -8.36 2.72
CA TYR A 38 -3.18 -8.76 3.81
C TYR A 38 -2.58 -7.54 4.50
N GLY A 39 -2.43 -7.63 5.82
CA GLY A 39 -1.61 -6.72 6.62
C GLY A 39 -0.27 -7.33 7.01
N ASP A 40 -0.05 -8.61 6.68
CA ASP A 40 1.13 -9.38 7.07
C ASP A 40 2.42 -8.77 6.55
N VAL A 41 3.48 -8.94 7.33
CA VAL A 41 4.81 -8.47 7.00
C VAL A 41 5.79 -9.62 7.20
N TYR A 42 6.53 -9.92 6.14
CA TYR A 42 7.58 -10.93 6.15
C TYR A 42 8.92 -10.28 5.84
N MET A 43 9.99 -10.82 6.40
CA MET A 43 11.35 -10.41 6.09
C MET A 43 12.19 -11.63 5.79
N LEU A 44 12.85 -11.65 4.63
CA LEU A 44 13.89 -12.61 4.28
C LEU A 44 15.23 -12.00 4.73
N ASP A 45 15.90 -12.69 5.64
CA ASP A 45 17.20 -12.27 6.16
C ASP A 45 18.37 -12.68 5.26
N ASP A 46 19.56 -12.26 5.67
CA ASP A 46 20.86 -12.52 5.03
C ASP A 46 21.22 -14.01 5.00
N ASP A 47 20.68 -14.79 5.93
CA ASP A 47 20.79 -16.25 5.98
C ASP A 47 19.71 -16.96 5.15
N MET A 48 18.94 -16.23 4.34
CA MET A 48 17.84 -16.74 3.50
C MET A 48 16.67 -17.36 4.29
N ASN A 49 16.44 -16.91 5.52
CA ASN A 49 15.34 -17.35 6.37
C ASN A 49 14.22 -16.31 6.41
N TRP A 50 12.98 -16.80 6.29
CA TRP A 50 11.79 -15.97 6.43
C TRP A 50 11.40 -15.78 7.90
N LYS A 51 11.15 -14.52 8.29
CA LYS A 51 10.64 -14.12 9.60
C LYS A 51 9.33 -13.38 9.45
N VAL A 52 8.38 -13.70 10.33
CA VAL A 52 7.13 -12.92 10.47
C VAL A 52 7.43 -11.70 11.34
N LEU A 53 7.04 -10.52 10.87
CA LEU A 53 7.17 -9.25 11.60
C LEU A 53 5.78 -8.75 12.04
N PRO A 54 5.71 -7.73 12.92
CA PRO A 54 4.44 -7.12 13.29
C PRO A 54 3.65 -6.64 12.06
N PRO A 55 2.35 -6.97 11.97
CA PRO A 55 1.54 -6.64 10.80
C PRO A 55 1.27 -5.13 10.74
N MET A 56 0.91 -4.66 9.54
CA MET A 56 0.43 -3.30 9.32
C MET A 56 -0.78 -2.99 10.23
N PRO A 57 -0.95 -1.72 10.67
CA PRO A 57 -2.13 -1.30 11.44
C PRO A 57 -3.45 -1.53 10.73
N LYS A 58 -3.41 -1.62 9.40
CA LYS A 58 -4.53 -1.87 8.50
C LYS A 58 -4.02 -2.68 7.30
N PRO A 59 -4.75 -3.73 6.86
CA PRO A 59 -4.40 -4.44 5.63
C PRO A 59 -4.35 -3.51 4.44
N ASP A 60 -3.35 -3.66 3.58
CA ASP A 60 -3.12 -2.73 2.47
C ASP A 60 -2.49 -3.42 1.26
N SER A 61 -2.85 -2.91 0.08
CA SER A 61 -2.43 -3.43 -1.23
C SER A 61 -2.36 -2.30 -2.25
N HIS A 62 -1.90 -2.60 -3.48
CA HIS A 62 -1.67 -1.57 -4.50
C HIS A 62 -0.69 -0.47 -4.04
N ILE A 63 0.33 -0.90 -3.29
CA ILE A 63 1.39 -0.09 -2.69
C ILE A 63 2.77 -0.45 -3.28
N GLU A 64 2.84 -0.91 -4.52
CA GLU A 64 4.07 -1.44 -5.15
C GLU A 64 5.20 -0.40 -5.17
N PHE A 65 4.85 0.84 -5.51
CA PHE A 65 5.76 2.00 -5.56
C PHE A 65 5.37 3.11 -4.58
N ALA A 66 4.43 2.80 -3.69
CA ALA A 66 3.81 3.77 -2.79
C ALA A 66 4.57 3.91 -1.46
N TRP A 67 5.89 3.76 -1.49
CA TRP A 67 6.72 3.78 -0.28
C TRP A 67 8.09 4.40 -0.52
N LYS A 68 8.72 4.87 0.57
CA LYS A 68 10.12 5.31 0.56
C LYS A 68 10.79 5.08 1.92
N ILE A 69 12.07 4.74 1.90
CA ILE A 69 12.89 4.66 3.11
C ILE A 69 13.34 6.07 3.50
N VAL A 70 13.05 6.46 4.75
CA VAL A 70 13.42 7.76 5.33
C VAL A 70 13.75 7.55 6.80
N ASN A 71 14.91 8.05 7.28
CA ASN A 71 15.33 7.99 8.69
C ASN A 71 15.14 6.59 9.31
N ASN A 72 15.72 5.57 8.69
CA ASN A 72 15.61 4.16 9.12
C ASN A 72 14.15 3.65 9.29
N SER A 73 13.24 4.21 8.50
CA SER A 73 11.82 3.83 8.48
C SER A 73 11.33 3.61 7.07
N ILE A 74 10.40 2.68 6.88
CA ILE A 74 9.63 2.53 5.65
C ILE A 74 8.37 3.39 5.79
N ILE A 75 8.23 4.39 4.92
CA ILE A 75 7.05 5.25 4.85
C ILE A 75 6.16 4.77 3.70
N ILE A 76 4.90 4.45 3.97
CA ILE A 76 3.90 3.99 2.99
C ILE A 76 2.82 5.06 2.85
N VAL A 77 2.42 5.35 1.61
CA VAL A 77 1.56 6.49 1.26
C VAL A 77 0.41 6.04 0.36
N GLY A 78 -0.79 5.94 0.92
CA GLY A 78 -1.96 5.47 0.19
C GLY A 78 -1.98 3.95 0.01
N GLY A 79 -2.83 3.46 -0.90
CA GLY A 79 -3.12 2.05 -1.09
C GLY A 79 -4.62 1.76 -1.14
N THR A 80 -4.98 0.50 -1.01
CA THR A 80 -6.38 0.05 -0.88
C THR A 80 -6.49 -1.09 0.11
N THR A 81 -7.51 -0.99 0.94
CA THR A 81 -7.79 -1.93 2.02
C THR A 81 -9.06 -2.74 1.74
N GLU A 82 -9.52 -3.47 2.74
CA GLU A 82 -10.75 -4.24 2.71
C GLU A 82 -11.96 -3.40 2.25
N LYS A 83 -12.90 -4.08 1.61
CA LYS A 83 -14.14 -3.46 1.15
C LYS A 83 -14.95 -2.96 2.33
N HIS A 84 -15.65 -1.86 2.13
CA HIS A 84 -16.59 -1.33 3.11
C HIS A 84 -17.57 -2.44 3.56
N PRO A 85 -17.73 -2.69 4.87
CA PRO A 85 -18.45 -3.86 5.36
C PRO A 85 -19.92 -3.88 4.91
N GLU A 86 -20.55 -2.71 4.79
CA GLU A 86 -21.94 -2.59 4.32
C GLU A 86 -22.05 -2.48 2.78
N THR A 87 -21.50 -1.43 2.18
CA THR A 87 -21.66 -1.16 0.74
C THR A 87 -20.86 -2.09 -0.18
N LYS A 88 -19.93 -2.88 0.37
CA LYS A 88 -18.99 -3.75 -0.35
C LYS A 88 -18.14 -3.03 -1.40
N LYS A 89 -18.11 -1.69 -1.36
CA LYS A 89 -17.25 -0.87 -2.23
C LYS A 89 -15.79 -1.00 -1.80
N MET A 90 -14.88 -0.91 -2.77
CA MET A 90 -13.45 -0.82 -2.51
C MET A 90 -13.14 0.44 -1.70
N THR A 91 -12.22 0.34 -0.74
CA THR A 91 -11.86 1.43 0.17
C THR A 91 -10.41 1.82 -0.07
N LEU A 92 -10.17 3.04 -0.56
CA LEU A 92 -8.80 3.55 -0.67
C LEU A 92 -8.24 3.99 0.68
N VAL A 93 -6.92 3.98 0.82
CA VAL A 93 -6.19 4.39 2.02
C VAL A 93 -5.67 5.83 1.85
N GLY A 94 -5.72 6.61 2.92
CA GLY A 94 -5.20 7.98 2.95
C GLY A 94 -4.25 8.24 4.10
N GLU A 95 -4.16 7.33 5.07
CA GLU A 95 -3.15 7.37 6.12
C GLU A 95 -1.74 7.20 5.53
N VAL A 96 -0.77 7.87 6.15
CA VAL A 96 0.65 7.66 5.91
C VAL A 96 1.19 6.80 7.04
N PHE A 97 1.59 5.58 6.72
CA PHE A 97 2.13 4.64 7.70
C PHE A 97 3.65 4.75 7.76
N GLN A 98 4.20 4.63 8.96
CA GLN A 98 5.64 4.50 9.20
C GLN A 98 5.89 3.15 9.87
N PHE A 99 6.86 2.40 9.36
CA PHE A 99 7.45 1.23 10.02
C PHE A 99 8.89 1.53 10.39
N GLN A 100 9.19 1.62 11.69
CA GLN A 100 10.55 1.85 12.18
C GLN A 100 11.33 0.53 12.17
N LEU A 101 12.47 0.49 11.49
CA LEU A 101 13.21 -0.75 11.28
C LEU A 101 13.94 -1.24 12.55
N ASP A 102 14.36 -0.33 13.43
CA ASP A 102 15.02 -0.71 14.69
C ASP A 102 14.05 -1.32 15.71
N THR A 103 12.86 -0.74 15.83
CA THR A 103 11.89 -1.11 16.87
C THR A 103 10.81 -2.05 16.37
N LEU A 104 10.71 -2.23 15.04
CA LEU A 104 9.66 -2.99 14.36
C LEU A 104 8.25 -2.50 14.72
N LYS A 105 8.11 -1.19 14.96
CA LYS A 105 6.84 -0.56 15.34
C LYS A 105 6.23 0.19 14.17
N TRP A 106 4.91 0.04 14.06
CA TRP A 106 4.08 0.81 13.16
C TRP A 106 3.52 2.06 13.85
N SER A 107 3.39 3.14 13.10
CA SER A 107 2.67 4.35 13.48
C SER A 107 1.96 4.98 12.28
N VAL A 108 0.96 5.81 12.54
CA VAL A 108 0.35 6.70 11.54
C VAL A 108 0.94 8.09 11.75
N VAL A 109 1.68 8.59 10.76
CA VAL A 109 2.42 9.87 10.86
C VAL A 109 1.73 11.02 10.13
N GLY A 110 0.64 10.74 9.43
CA GLY A 110 -0.12 11.76 8.73
C GLY A 110 -1.26 11.21 7.89
N LYS A 111 -1.90 12.10 7.14
CA LYS A 111 -2.94 11.79 6.16
C LYS A 111 -2.71 12.59 4.88
N LEU A 112 -2.98 11.94 3.76
CA LEU A 112 -3.00 12.54 2.43
C LEU A 112 -4.18 13.50 2.27
N PRO A 113 -4.10 14.47 1.34
CA PRO A 113 -5.20 15.37 1.02
C PRO A 113 -6.42 14.64 0.41
N TYR A 114 -6.22 13.42 -0.08
CA TYR A 114 -7.25 12.50 -0.55
C TYR A 114 -6.72 11.07 -0.53
N ARG A 115 -7.61 10.08 -0.58
CA ARG A 115 -7.22 8.66 -0.65
C ARG A 115 -6.85 8.30 -2.08
N VAL A 116 -5.78 7.52 -2.25
CA VAL A 116 -5.22 7.16 -3.56
C VAL A 116 -4.53 5.80 -3.47
N LYS A 117 -4.61 4.99 -4.54
CA LYS A 117 -3.82 3.76 -4.70
C LYS A 117 -2.91 3.84 -5.90
N THR A 118 -1.93 2.93 -5.99
CA THR A 118 -0.95 2.83 -7.09
C THR A 118 -0.23 4.16 -7.36
N THR A 119 0.08 4.91 -6.31
CA THR A 119 0.87 6.15 -6.41
C THR A 119 2.36 5.82 -6.44
N LEU A 120 3.18 6.76 -6.94
CA LEU A 120 4.63 6.73 -6.80
C LEU A 120 5.06 7.72 -5.72
N VAL A 121 5.92 7.26 -4.81
CA VAL A 121 6.45 8.07 -3.71
C VAL A 121 7.92 8.41 -3.94
N GLY A 122 8.26 9.66 -3.69
CA GLY A 122 9.63 10.15 -3.69
C GLY A 122 9.96 10.85 -2.37
N PHE A 123 11.24 10.85 -1.99
CA PHE A 123 11.71 11.68 -0.89
C PHE A 123 13.00 12.38 -1.30
N TRP A 124 13.03 13.71 -1.16
CA TRP A 124 14.20 14.51 -1.50
C TRP A 124 14.27 15.78 -0.65
N ASN A 125 15.45 16.01 -0.05
CA ASN A 125 15.75 17.21 0.75
C ASN A 125 14.68 17.54 1.81
N GLY A 126 14.23 16.54 2.57
CA GLY A 126 13.22 16.68 3.63
C GLY A 126 11.77 16.70 3.15
N TRP A 127 11.53 16.63 1.84
CA TRP A 127 10.19 16.62 1.25
C TRP A 127 9.77 15.22 0.84
N LEU A 128 8.60 14.80 1.31
CA LEU A 128 7.89 13.62 0.82
C LEU A 128 7.00 14.06 -0.34
N TYR A 129 7.12 13.35 -1.45
CA TYR A 129 6.34 13.54 -2.67
C TYR A 129 5.46 12.32 -2.89
N PHE A 130 4.26 12.53 -3.41
CA PHE A 130 3.53 11.47 -4.09
C PHE A 130 2.93 12.01 -5.39
N THR A 131 2.81 11.16 -6.40
CA THR A 131 2.24 11.54 -7.70
C THR A 131 1.47 10.39 -8.32
N SER A 132 0.56 10.76 -9.22
CA SER A 132 -0.31 9.84 -9.96
C SER A 132 -1.13 8.91 -9.04
N GLY A 133 -1.64 7.82 -9.61
CA GLY A 133 -2.50 6.85 -8.93
C GLY A 133 -3.99 7.10 -9.16
N GLN A 134 -4.81 6.15 -8.69
CA GLN A 134 -6.26 6.23 -8.78
C GLN A 134 -6.83 6.86 -7.51
N ARG A 135 -7.37 8.08 -7.62
CA ARG A 135 -7.98 8.81 -6.50
C ARG A 135 -9.37 8.27 -6.19
N ASP A 136 -9.82 8.45 -4.94
CA ASP A 136 -11.20 8.21 -4.52
C ASP A 136 -12.24 9.16 -5.15
N ARG A 137 -13.52 8.96 -4.86
CA ARG A 137 -14.62 9.81 -5.34
C ARG A 137 -14.81 11.07 -4.52
N GLY A 138 -14.33 11.09 -3.27
CA GLY A 138 -14.36 12.23 -2.36
C GLY A 138 -14.36 11.76 -0.91
N PRO A 139 -14.40 12.67 0.08
CA PRO A 139 -14.34 12.34 1.50
C PRO A 139 -15.40 11.31 1.95
N ASP A 140 -16.60 11.38 1.38
CA ASP A 140 -17.73 10.52 1.76
C ASP A 140 -17.83 9.21 0.97
N ASP A 141 -17.07 9.06 -0.12
CA ASP A 141 -17.06 7.83 -0.93
C ASP A 141 -15.61 7.39 -1.21
N PRO A 142 -15.09 6.40 -0.45
CA PRO A 142 -13.72 5.92 -0.60
C PRO A 142 -13.50 5.10 -1.87
N ALA A 143 -14.53 4.90 -2.70
CA ALA A 143 -14.41 4.12 -3.92
C ALA A 143 -13.50 4.81 -4.96
N PRO A 144 -12.77 4.03 -5.78
CA PRO A 144 -11.92 4.60 -6.81
C PRO A 144 -12.70 5.40 -7.87
N ARG A 145 -12.02 6.41 -8.43
CA ARG A 145 -12.47 7.28 -9.50
C ARG A 145 -11.42 7.35 -10.62
N LYS A 146 -10.96 8.56 -10.95
CA LYS A 146 -10.08 8.85 -12.09
C LYS A 146 -8.62 8.65 -11.68
N VAL A 147 -7.83 8.15 -12.60
CA VAL A 147 -6.36 8.23 -12.48
C VAL A 147 -5.95 9.68 -12.65
N ILE A 148 -5.14 10.15 -11.74
CA ILE A 148 -4.64 11.52 -11.67
C ILE A 148 -3.16 11.55 -12.08
N GLY A 149 -2.66 12.74 -12.44
CA GLY A 149 -1.25 12.98 -12.82
C GLY A 149 -0.58 14.05 -11.96
N GLU A 150 -1.32 14.62 -11.02
CA GLU A 150 -0.89 15.67 -10.12
C GLU A 150 0.20 15.15 -9.17
N MET A 151 1.07 16.05 -8.73
CA MET A 151 2.09 15.81 -7.71
C MET A 151 1.81 16.66 -6.49
N TRP A 152 1.92 16.04 -5.33
CA TRP A 152 1.80 16.70 -4.04
C TRP A 152 3.07 16.48 -3.25
N ARG A 153 3.39 17.42 -2.36
CA ARG A 153 4.51 17.28 -1.44
C ARG A 153 4.24 17.94 -0.10
N THR A 154 4.89 17.41 0.93
CA THR A 154 4.92 18.02 2.26
C THR A 154 6.30 17.84 2.89
N LYS A 155 6.66 18.69 3.85
CA LYS A 155 7.81 18.41 4.72
C LYS A 155 7.43 17.26 5.64
N LEU A 156 8.27 16.23 5.67
CA LEU A 156 8.06 15.09 6.55
C LEU A 156 8.87 15.30 7.83
N HIS A 157 8.18 15.38 8.96
CA HIS A 157 8.78 15.51 10.29
C HIS A 157 8.59 14.15 10.99
N LEU A 158 9.68 13.38 11.11
CA LEU A 158 9.73 12.07 11.77
C LEU A 158 10.58 12.15 13.03
#